data_AF-A0A7K8FIQ1-F1
#
_entry.id   AF-A0A7K8FIQ1-F1
#
_cell.length_a   1.000
_cell.length_b   1.000
_cell.length_c   1.000
_cell.angle_alpha   90.00
_cell.angle_beta   90.00
_cell.angle_gamma   90.00
#
_symmetry.space_group_name_H-M   'P 1'
#
loop_
_entity.id
_entity.type
_entity.pdbx_description
1 polymer ?
#
loop_
_entity_poly.entity_id
_entity_poly.type
_entity_poly.pdbx_seq_one_letter_code
_entity_poly.pdbx_strand_id
1 'polypeptide(L)'
;PPQGFPGAGQPPPVGPYPGGPYGGGPPPGPYGQPPPGGPYGGGPPPGPYGQPPPGGPYGGPYGGPQPGPYGGAAPGGNAPPGVDPEAFSWFQTVDADHSGFISVKELKQALVNNNWSSFNDETCLLMINMFDKTRSGRIDVYGFSALLRFIQQWRSLFQQYDRDQSGSISFSELQQAFSQMGYNLSPQFSQLLLARYSQRSPNPSIQLDRFIHICMQLQSLTDSFREKDTALVGNVRLSYEDFLTMVVTRML
;
A
#
# COMPACT_ATOMS: atom_id res chain seq x y z
N PRO A 1 27.22 -1.70 -20.09
CA PRO A 1 26.01 -2.24 -19.44
C PRO A 1 25.99 -1.88 -17.94
N PRO A 2 25.25 -0.84 -17.52
CA PRO A 2 25.31 -0.44 -16.12
C PRO A 2 24.50 -1.42 -15.27
N GLN A 3 25.09 -1.75 -14.13
CA GLN A 3 24.74 -2.81 -13.21
C GLN A 3 23.39 -2.55 -12.53
N GLY A 4 22.57 -3.60 -12.43
CA GLY A 4 21.26 -3.57 -11.78
C GLY A 4 21.36 -3.21 -10.30
N PHE A 5 20.44 -2.35 -9.87
CA PHE A 5 20.26 -1.92 -8.49
C PHE A 5 19.92 -3.09 -7.57
N PRO A 6 20.69 -3.35 -6.50
CA PRO A 6 20.30 -4.30 -5.47
C PRO A 6 19.42 -3.56 -4.44
N GLY A 7 18.12 -3.88 -4.35
CA GLY A 7 17.29 -3.43 -3.23
C GLY A 7 15.82 -3.15 -3.52
N ALA A 8 15.44 -2.93 -4.79
CA ALA A 8 14.04 -2.87 -5.21
C ALA A 8 13.74 -4.09 -6.09
N GLY A 9 13.94 -5.28 -5.53
CA GLY A 9 13.39 -6.48 -6.14
C GLY A 9 11.87 -6.35 -6.18
N GLN A 10 11.24 -6.88 -7.23
CA GLN A 10 9.82 -7.26 -7.17
C GLN A 10 9.52 -7.91 -5.81
N PRO A 11 8.31 -7.79 -5.24
CA PRO A 11 7.92 -8.64 -4.11
C PRO A 11 8.29 -10.09 -4.51
N PRO A 12 9.30 -10.70 -3.87
CA PRO A 12 9.83 -11.95 -4.36
C PRO A 12 8.77 -13.02 -4.12
N PRO A 13 8.62 -14.02 -5.00
CA PRO A 13 7.84 -15.19 -4.67
C PRO A 13 8.49 -15.84 -3.45
N VAL A 14 7.89 -15.67 -2.28
CA VAL A 14 8.35 -16.34 -1.06
C VAL A 14 7.97 -17.80 -1.24
N GLY A 15 8.96 -18.61 -1.62
CA GLY A 15 8.77 -20.06 -1.74
C GLY A 15 8.23 -20.63 -0.42
N PRO A 16 7.34 -21.64 -0.47
CA PRO A 16 6.62 -22.12 0.70
C PRO A 16 7.59 -22.60 1.78
N TYR A 17 7.42 -22.08 3.01
CA TYR A 17 8.00 -22.70 4.19
C TYR A 17 7.12 -23.91 4.56
N PRO A 18 7.67 -25.15 4.60
CA PRO A 18 6.89 -26.31 4.97
C PRO A 18 6.54 -26.22 6.47
N GLY A 19 5.37 -25.69 6.79
CA GLY A 19 4.81 -25.84 8.13
C GLY A 19 4.35 -27.28 8.32
N GLY A 20 4.84 -27.92 9.36
CA GLY A 20 4.45 -29.28 9.74
C GLY A 20 2.94 -29.36 10.07
N PRO A 21 2.31 -30.54 9.88
CA PRO A 21 0.87 -30.68 10.02
C PRO A 21 0.47 -30.67 11.50
N TYR A 22 -0.26 -29.64 11.93
CA TYR A 22 -0.95 -29.66 13.22
C TYR A 22 -2.33 -30.30 13.03
N GLY A 23 -2.43 -31.56 13.50
CA GLY A 23 -3.57 -32.19 14.17
C GLY A 23 -4.99 -31.89 13.69
N GLY A 24 -5.63 -32.92 13.12
CA GLY A 24 -7.03 -32.91 12.70
C GLY A 24 -8.08 -32.77 13.80
N GLY A 25 -9.24 -32.26 13.39
CA GLY A 25 -10.51 -32.28 14.11
C GLY A 25 -11.65 -32.73 13.17
N PRO A 26 -12.71 -33.37 13.71
CA PRO A 26 -13.69 -34.16 12.95
C PRO A 26 -14.73 -33.31 12.17
N PRO A 27 -15.48 -33.91 11.21
CA PRO A 27 -16.31 -33.16 10.26
C PRO A 27 -17.68 -32.79 10.83
N PRO A 28 -18.30 -31.67 10.43
CA PRO A 28 -19.73 -31.46 10.63
C PRO A 28 -20.55 -32.03 9.45
N GLY A 29 -21.62 -32.75 9.81
CA GLY A 29 -22.63 -33.31 8.89
C GLY A 29 -23.62 -32.27 8.33
N PRO A 30 -24.62 -32.72 7.56
CA PRO A 30 -25.28 -31.90 6.54
C PRO A 30 -26.59 -31.27 7.02
N TYR A 31 -26.75 -29.98 6.75
CA TYR A 31 -28.02 -29.24 6.79
C TYR A 31 -28.02 -28.34 5.54
N GLY A 32 -29.05 -28.13 4.74
CA GLY A 32 -30.49 -28.25 4.84
C GLY A 32 -31.03 -27.16 3.90
N GLN A 33 -32.02 -27.48 3.07
CA GLN A 33 -32.51 -26.67 1.92
C GLN A 33 -33.04 -25.26 2.27
N PRO A 34 -33.10 -24.32 1.29
CA PRO A 34 -33.66 -22.99 1.48
C PRO A 34 -35.18 -22.92 1.14
N PRO A 35 -35.96 -22.02 1.77
CA PRO A 35 -37.29 -21.65 1.29
C PRO A 35 -37.33 -20.29 0.54
N PRO A 36 -38.44 -20.01 -0.18
CA PRO A 36 -38.44 -19.22 -1.42
C PRO A 36 -38.91 -17.77 -1.25
N GLY A 37 -38.77 -17.00 -2.33
CA GLY A 37 -38.88 -15.54 -2.38
C GLY A 37 -40.29 -14.92 -2.31
N GLY A 38 -40.28 -13.59 -2.28
CA GLY A 38 -41.45 -12.71 -2.40
C GLY A 38 -41.05 -11.36 -3.01
N PRO A 39 -41.96 -10.67 -3.73
CA PRO A 39 -41.60 -9.65 -4.72
C PRO A 39 -41.77 -8.22 -4.21
N TYR A 40 -40.92 -7.30 -4.66
CA TYR A 40 -41.12 -5.85 -4.48
C TYR A 40 -41.01 -5.16 -5.83
N GLY A 41 -42.17 -4.85 -6.41
CA GLY A 41 -42.31 -3.91 -7.52
C GLY A 41 -42.71 -2.53 -7.01
N GLY A 42 -42.46 -1.51 -7.83
CA GLY A 42 -43.09 -0.20 -7.71
C GLY A 42 -42.10 0.97 -7.69
N GLY A 43 -41.63 1.38 -8.87
CA GLY A 43 -41.06 2.72 -9.06
C GLY A 43 -42.17 3.75 -9.36
N PRO A 44 -41.99 5.03 -8.99
CA PRO A 44 -42.78 6.13 -9.52
C PRO A 44 -42.04 7.01 -10.55
N PRO A 45 -42.79 7.78 -11.39
CA PRO A 45 -42.37 8.24 -12.72
C PRO A 45 -41.71 9.63 -12.77
N PRO A 46 -41.08 10.01 -13.92
CA PRO A 46 -40.43 11.31 -14.12
C PRO A 46 -41.39 12.44 -14.53
N GLY A 47 -41.16 13.64 -13.98
CA GLY A 47 -41.84 14.88 -14.35
C GLY A 47 -41.21 15.58 -15.56
N PRO A 48 -41.97 16.41 -16.31
CA PRO A 48 -41.52 16.99 -17.57
C PRO A 48 -40.91 18.39 -17.37
N TYR A 49 -39.72 18.63 -17.94
CA TYR A 49 -39.18 19.99 -18.05
C TYR A 49 -39.33 20.50 -19.48
N GLY A 50 -40.12 21.56 -19.59
CA GLY A 50 -40.47 22.26 -20.82
C GLY A 50 -39.36 23.16 -21.35
N GLN A 51 -39.53 23.46 -22.64
CA GLN A 51 -38.73 24.29 -23.54
C GLN A 51 -38.87 25.83 -23.30
N PRO A 52 -38.02 26.66 -23.95
CA PRO A 52 -37.70 28.03 -23.52
C PRO A 52 -38.50 29.13 -24.27
N PRO A 53 -38.41 30.40 -23.84
CA PRO A 53 -38.84 31.55 -24.63
C PRO A 53 -37.68 32.49 -25.07
N PRO A 54 -37.94 33.46 -25.99
CA PRO A 54 -37.03 33.89 -27.05
C PRO A 54 -36.46 35.32 -26.88
N GLY A 55 -35.50 35.67 -27.75
CA GLY A 55 -34.61 36.83 -27.62
C GLY A 55 -35.10 38.20 -28.13
N GLY A 56 -34.19 39.18 -28.06
CA GLY A 56 -34.28 40.54 -28.62
C GLY A 56 -33.11 41.45 -28.19
N PRO A 57 -32.74 42.50 -28.95
CA PRO A 57 -31.33 42.84 -29.30
C PRO A 57 -30.80 44.18 -28.71
N TYR A 58 -29.69 44.73 -29.27
CA TYR A 58 -28.89 45.94 -28.95
C TYR A 58 -27.70 45.69 -28.00
N GLY A 59 -26.43 46.06 -28.23
CA GLY A 59 -25.75 46.92 -29.21
C GLY A 59 -24.71 47.80 -28.50
N GLY A 60 -23.40 47.63 -28.76
CA GLY A 60 -22.36 48.64 -28.48
C GLY A 60 -21.18 48.22 -27.58
N PRO A 61 -19.98 48.82 -27.75
CA PRO A 61 -18.71 48.10 -27.69
C PRO A 61 -17.75 48.60 -26.60
N TYR A 62 -17.27 47.72 -25.73
CA TYR A 62 -16.05 47.95 -24.93
C TYR A 62 -15.29 46.65 -24.74
N GLY A 63 -13.99 46.70 -25.04
CA GLY A 63 -13.09 45.56 -25.16
C GLY A 63 -12.89 44.78 -23.86
N GLY A 64 -12.96 43.45 -23.99
CA GLY A 64 -12.40 42.48 -23.07
C GLY A 64 -11.40 41.61 -23.83
N PRO A 65 -10.26 41.21 -23.22
CA PRO A 65 -9.26 40.40 -23.90
C PRO A 65 -9.83 39.01 -24.23
N GLN A 66 -9.69 38.63 -25.49
CA GLN A 66 -10.07 37.33 -26.03
C GLN A 66 -9.17 36.22 -25.44
N PRO A 67 -9.70 35.02 -25.11
CA PRO A 67 -8.90 33.91 -24.62
C PRO A 67 -8.09 33.31 -25.77
N GLY A 68 -6.77 33.38 -25.68
CA GLY A 68 -5.86 32.74 -26.63
C GLY A 68 -5.83 31.22 -26.44
N PRO A 69 -5.78 30.43 -27.53
CA PRO A 69 -5.58 28.99 -27.46
C PRO A 69 -4.07 28.70 -27.41
N TYR A 70 -3.69 27.73 -26.57
CA TYR A 70 -2.34 27.16 -26.39
C TYR A 70 -1.28 28.01 -25.67
N GLY A 71 -0.65 27.39 -24.65
CA GLY A 71 0.74 27.70 -24.31
C GLY A 71 1.03 28.09 -22.85
N GLY A 72 0.28 27.59 -21.87
CA GLY A 72 0.63 27.74 -20.44
C GLY A 72 1.40 26.53 -19.92
N ALA A 73 2.52 26.15 -20.54
CA ALA A 73 3.43 25.20 -19.92
C ALA A 73 4.04 25.88 -18.69
N ALA A 74 3.73 25.37 -17.50
CA ALA A 74 4.63 25.51 -16.34
C ALA A 74 6.06 25.17 -16.80
N PRO A 75 7.13 25.75 -16.21
CA PRO A 75 8.48 25.43 -16.64
C PRO A 75 8.71 23.93 -16.40
N GLY A 76 8.54 23.16 -17.48
CA GLY A 76 8.80 21.74 -17.53
C GLY A 76 10.30 21.60 -17.39
N GLY A 77 10.76 21.53 -16.14
CA GLY A 77 12.03 20.90 -15.85
C GLY A 77 11.91 19.50 -16.42
N ASN A 78 12.60 19.24 -17.54
CA ASN A 78 12.70 17.88 -18.04
C ASN A 78 13.17 17.00 -16.88
N ALA A 79 12.41 15.95 -16.58
CA ALA A 79 12.76 15.02 -15.51
C ALA A 79 14.21 14.57 -15.69
N PRO A 80 15.00 14.48 -14.61
CA PRO A 80 16.39 14.04 -14.72
C PRO A 80 16.48 12.66 -15.41
N PRO A 81 17.54 12.39 -16.19
CA PRO A 81 17.70 11.11 -16.86
C PRO A 81 17.60 9.93 -15.87
N GLY A 82 16.68 9.00 -16.13
CA GLY A 82 16.44 7.83 -15.26
C GLY A 82 15.37 8.03 -14.17
N VAL A 83 14.82 9.23 -14.04
CA VAL A 83 13.66 9.53 -13.18
C VAL A 83 12.37 9.42 -14.00
N ASP A 84 11.36 8.81 -13.40
CA ASP A 84 10.02 8.78 -13.98
C ASP A 84 9.42 10.19 -14.06
N PRO A 85 8.89 10.66 -15.20
CA PRO A 85 8.27 11.98 -15.29
C PRO A 85 7.12 12.18 -14.30
N GLU A 86 6.34 11.14 -14.02
CA GLU A 86 5.28 11.20 -13.03
C GLU A 86 5.87 11.38 -11.62
N ALA A 87 6.93 10.63 -11.30
CA ALA A 87 7.62 10.77 -10.02
C ALA A 87 8.24 12.16 -9.84
N PHE A 88 8.77 12.75 -10.91
CA PHE A 88 9.31 14.11 -10.86
C PHE A 88 8.21 15.14 -10.54
N SER A 89 7.04 15.04 -11.20
CA SER A 89 5.91 15.92 -10.91
C SER A 89 5.41 15.78 -9.46
N TRP A 90 5.32 14.55 -8.96
CA TRP A 90 4.97 14.31 -7.56
C TRP A 90 6.03 14.86 -6.62
N PHE A 91 7.31 14.63 -6.91
CA PHE A 91 8.42 15.11 -6.10
C PHE A 91 8.33 16.63 -5.87
N GLN A 92 8.08 17.41 -6.93
CA GLN A 92 7.94 18.86 -6.83
C GLN A 92 6.76 19.31 -5.95
N THR A 93 5.75 18.46 -5.79
CA THR A 93 4.58 18.73 -4.94
C THR A 93 4.82 18.30 -3.49
N VAL A 94 5.56 17.20 -3.30
CA VAL A 94 5.87 16.64 -1.97
C VAL A 94 7.00 17.42 -1.29
N ASP A 95 7.99 17.90 -2.05
CA ASP A 95 9.08 18.76 -1.60
C ASP A 95 8.56 20.18 -1.32
N ALA A 96 7.89 20.34 -0.18
CA ALA A 96 7.15 21.54 0.18
C ALA A 96 8.09 22.71 0.54
N ASP A 97 9.30 22.41 1.04
CA ASP A 97 10.31 23.41 1.33
C ASP A 97 11.27 23.67 0.16
N HIS A 98 11.10 22.94 -0.96
CA HIS A 98 11.93 23.02 -2.16
C HIS A 98 13.42 22.81 -1.89
N SER A 99 13.75 21.98 -0.90
CA SER A 99 15.13 21.67 -0.54
C SER A 99 15.82 20.75 -1.55
N GLY A 100 15.06 20.12 -2.46
CA GLY A 100 15.56 19.09 -3.35
C GLY A 100 15.66 17.72 -2.70
N PHE A 101 15.08 17.54 -1.51
CA PHE A 101 15.03 16.27 -0.78
C PHE A 101 13.68 16.09 -0.08
N ILE A 102 13.14 14.87 -0.08
CA ILE A 102 11.95 14.54 0.69
C ILE A 102 12.32 14.06 2.09
N SER A 103 11.81 14.76 3.10
CA SER A 103 11.86 14.34 4.50
C SER A 103 10.74 13.37 4.86
N VAL A 104 10.90 12.66 5.98
CA VAL A 104 9.84 11.81 6.56
C VAL A 104 8.54 12.60 6.77
N LYS A 105 8.65 13.86 7.19
CA LYS A 105 7.50 14.73 7.44
C LYS A 105 6.73 15.01 6.16
N GLU A 106 7.42 15.37 5.09
CA GLU A 106 6.83 15.65 3.78
C GLU A 106 6.20 14.40 3.18
N LEU A 107 6.90 13.26 3.26
CA LEU A 107 6.36 11.98 2.81
C LEU A 107 5.05 11.64 3.56
N LYS A 108 5.04 11.79 4.89
CA LYS A 108 3.85 11.54 5.71
C LYS A 108 2.68 12.45 5.33
N GLN A 109 2.96 13.71 5.00
CA GLN A 109 1.92 14.66 4.58
C GLN A 109 1.36 14.34 3.19
N ALA A 110 2.18 13.75 2.31
CA ALA A 110 1.77 13.37 0.97
C ALA A 110 1.01 12.04 0.90
N LEU A 111 1.20 11.13 1.87
CA LEU A 111 0.60 9.80 1.86
C LEU A 111 -0.64 9.71 2.73
N VAL A 112 -1.74 9.29 2.11
CA VAL A 112 -3.02 9.03 2.78
C VAL A 112 -3.53 7.62 2.46
N ASN A 113 -4.07 6.96 3.47
CA ASN A 113 -4.77 5.68 3.31
C ASN A 113 -6.12 5.88 2.60
N ASN A 114 -6.73 4.79 2.13
CA ASN A 114 -8.03 4.82 1.45
C ASN A 114 -9.15 5.38 2.35
N ASN A 115 -9.03 5.18 3.66
CA ASN A 115 -9.96 5.70 4.66
C ASN A 115 -9.65 7.16 5.09
N TRP A 116 -8.78 7.88 4.35
CA TRP A 116 -8.35 9.26 4.63
C TRP A 116 -7.51 9.44 5.90
N SER A 117 -7.12 8.34 6.57
CA SER A 117 -6.17 8.43 7.68
C SER A 117 -4.75 8.70 7.15
N SER A 118 -3.96 9.43 7.95
CA SER A 118 -2.55 9.61 7.67
C SER A 118 -1.81 8.28 7.73
N PHE A 119 -0.81 8.12 6.86
CA PHE A 119 0.12 7.01 6.96
C PHE A 119 0.84 7.02 8.31
N ASN A 120 1.16 5.82 8.77
CA ASN A 120 1.96 5.62 9.96
C ASN A 120 3.37 6.20 9.87
N ASP A 121 3.80 6.82 10.96
CA ASP A 121 5.16 7.32 11.17
C ASP A 121 6.24 6.24 10.99
N GLU A 122 6.14 5.09 11.67
CA GLU A 122 7.15 4.04 11.55
C GLU A 122 7.23 3.47 10.12
N THR A 123 6.10 3.32 9.43
CA THR A 123 6.08 2.92 8.01
C THR A 123 6.75 3.97 7.11
N CYS A 124 6.47 5.27 7.31
CA CYS A 124 7.10 6.34 6.53
C CYS A 124 8.61 6.38 6.75
N LEU A 125 9.06 6.23 8.00
CA LEU A 125 10.47 6.18 8.34
C LEU A 125 11.17 4.97 7.69
N LEU A 126 10.54 3.79 7.77
CA LEU A 126 11.04 2.57 7.13
C LEU A 126 11.18 2.78 5.61
N MET A 127 10.17 3.38 4.97
CA MET A 127 10.20 3.70 3.54
C MET A 127 11.35 4.64 3.19
N ILE A 128 11.56 5.73 3.94
CA ILE A 128 12.69 6.64 3.73
C ILE A 128 14.02 5.89 3.85
N ASN A 129 14.20 5.11 4.92
CA ASN A 129 15.45 4.39 5.18
C ASN A 129 15.81 3.37 4.09
N MET A 130 14.81 2.75 3.44
CA MET A 130 15.05 1.82 2.34
C MET A 130 15.66 2.49 1.10
N PHE A 131 15.34 3.76 0.86
CA PHE A 131 15.75 4.49 -0.35
C PHE A 131 16.77 5.60 -0.08
N ASP A 132 17.08 5.91 1.18
CA ASP A 132 18.13 6.82 1.60
C ASP A 132 19.51 6.15 1.55
N LYS A 133 20.15 6.23 0.39
CA LYS A 133 21.50 5.70 0.17
C LYS A 133 22.58 6.41 1.00
N THR A 134 22.30 7.63 1.43
CA THR A 134 23.28 8.50 2.11
C THR A 134 23.15 8.48 3.62
N ARG A 135 22.10 7.84 4.17
CA ARG A 135 21.75 7.86 5.59
C ARG A 135 21.60 9.28 6.14
N SER A 136 21.11 10.20 5.31
CA SER A 136 20.84 11.60 5.67
C SER A 136 19.50 11.79 6.40
N GLY A 137 18.66 10.75 6.44
CA GLY A 137 17.27 10.81 6.90
C GLY A 137 16.29 11.41 5.88
N ARG A 138 16.75 11.63 4.64
CA ARG A 138 15.99 12.22 3.54
C ARG A 138 16.35 11.54 2.22
N ILE A 139 15.46 11.61 1.23
CA ILE A 139 15.68 11.00 -0.09
C ILE A 139 15.68 12.05 -1.20
N ASP A 140 16.56 11.88 -2.19
CA ASP A 140 16.56 12.69 -3.40
C ASP A 140 15.49 12.23 -4.40
N VAL A 141 15.40 12.90 -5.54
CA VAL A 141 14.43 12.59 -6.60
C VAL A 141 14.56 11.16 -7.15
N TYR A 142 15.77 10.60 -7.18
CA TYR A 142 15.99 9.23 -7.65
C TYR A 142 15.49 8.21 -6.64
N GLY A 143 15.78 8.42 -5.36
CA GLY A 143 15.23 7.64 -4.26
C GLY A 143 13.71 7.72 -4.21
N PHE A 144 13.15 8.91 -4.38
CA PHE A 144 11.70 9.11 -4.43
C PHE A 144 11.05 8.42 -5.63
N SER A 145 11.67 8.46 -6.81
CA SER A 145 11.14 7.73 -7.98
C SER A 145 11.10 6.22 -7.76
N ALA A 146 12.12 5.66 -7.10
CA ALA A 146 12.11 4.25 -6.68
C ALA A 146 11.05 3.96 -5.61
N LEU A 147 10.93 4.84 -4.61
CA LEU A 147 9.91 4.72 -3.56
C LEU A 147 8.49 4.79 -4.13
N LEU A 148 8.22 5.68 -5.08
CA LEU A 148 6.90 5.81 -5.69
C LEU A 148 6.50 4.53 -6.43
N ARG A 149 7.44 3.94 -7.19
CA ARG A 149 7.23 2.63 -7.84
C ARG A 149 6.99 1.52 -6.83
N PHE A 150 7.73 1.51 -5.73
CA PHE A 150 7.52 0.57 -4.63
C PHE A 150 6.12 0.70 -4.03
N ILE A 151 5.67 1.92 -3.73
CA ILE A 151 4.32 2.18 -3.20
C ILE A 151 3.25 1.72 -4.21
N GLN A 152 3.41 2.03 -5.50
CA GLN A 152 2.49 1.59 -6.54
C GLN A 152 2.37 0.07 -6.62
N GLN A 153 3.49 -0.67 -6.56
CA GLN A 153 3.49 -2.13 -6.53
C GLN A 153 2.75 -2.67 -5.31
N TRP A 154 2.98 -2.10 -4.13
CA TRP A 154 2.26 -2.48 -2.92
C TRP A 154 0.77 -2.16 -2.99
N ARG A 155 0.37 -1.05 -3.60
CA ARG A 155 -1.05 -0.74 -3.85
C ARG A 155 -1.70 -1.79 -4.75
N SER A 156 -1.03 -2.19 -5.83
CA SER A 156 -1.53 -3.22 -6.72
C SER A 156 -1.63 -4.59 -6.04
N LEU A 157 -0.70 -4.94 -5.15
CA LEU A 157 -0.80 -6.16 -4.35
C LEU A 157 -1.93 -6.07 -3.32
N PHE A 158 -2.04 -4.95 -2.62
CA PHE A 158 -3.09 -4.73 -1.62
C PHE A 158 -4.49 -4.89 -2.24
N GLN A 159 -4.71 -4.31 -3.42
CA GLN A 159 -5.97 -4.45 -4.17
C GLN A 159 -6.28 -5.88 -4.62
N GLN A 160 -5.26 -6.73 -4.81
CA GLN A 160 -5.49 -8.14 -5.14
C GLN A 160 -6.00 -8.93 -3.91
N TYR A 161 -5.59 -8.53 -2.71
CA TYR A 161 -6.00 -9.18 -1.47
C TYR A 161 -7.28 -8.59 -0.87
N ASP A 162 -7.57 -7.31 -1.10
CA ASP A 162 -8.82 -6.63 -0.77
C ASP A 162 -9.92 -7.03 -1.77
N ARG A 163 -10.50 -8.22 -1.57
CA ARG A 163 -11.39 -8.87 -2.54
C ARG A 163 -12.77 -8.23 -2.56
N ASP A 164 -13.20 -7.72 -1.42
CA ASP A 164 -14.46 -7.00 -1.29
C ASP A 164 -14.34 -5.51 -1.67
N GLN A 165 -13.12 -5.05 -2.00
CA GLN A 165 -12.82 -3.67 -2.35
C GLN A 165 -13.24 -2.67 -1.26
N SER A 166 -13.18 -3.09 0.01
CA SER A 166 -13.48 -2.25 1.16
C SER A 166 -12.45 -1.14 1.36
N GLY A 167 -11.30 -1.22 0.68
CA GLY A 167 -10.16 -0.33 0.88
C GLY A 167 -9.31 -0.71 2.08
N SER A 168 -9.55 -1.88 2.69
CA SER A 168 -8.87 -2.40 3.87
C SER A 168 -8.75 -3.92 3.84
N ILE A 169 -7.80 -4.50 4.57
CA ILE A 169 -7.62 -5.95 4.66
C ILE A 169 -8.26 -6.47 5.94
N SER A 170 -9.30 -7.30 5.79
CA SER A 170 -9.95 -8.02 6.87
C SER A 170 -9.10 -9.19 7.38
N PHE A 171 -9.51 -9.83 8.49
CA PHE A 171 -8.85 -11.04 9.00
C PHE A 171 -8.77 -12.16 7.95
N SER A 172 -9.88 -12.41 7.26
CA SER A 172 -9.97 -13.45 6.23
C SER A 172 -9.04 -13.18 5.06
N GLU A 173 -8.96 -11.93 4.61
CA GLU A 173 -8.09 -11.52 3.51
C GLU A 173 -6.62 -11.54 3.93
N LEU A 174 -6.31 -11.15 5.17
CA LEU A 174 -4.96 -11.23 5.71
C LEU A 174 -4.44 -12.67 5.72
N GLN A 175 -5.26 -13.62 6.18
CA GLN A 175 -4.95 -15.04 6.16
C GLN A 175 -4.71 -15.56 4.74
N GLN A 176 -5.58 -15.17 3.79
CA GLN A 176 -5.40 -15.52 2.38
C GLN A 176 -4.13 -14.91 1.80
N ALA A 177 -3.82 -13.64 2.12
CA ALA A 177 -2.64 -12.95 1.66
C ALA A 177 -1.37 -13.65 2.14
N PHE A 178 -1.27 -13.99 3.43
CA PHE A 178 -0.12 -14.73 3.95
C PHE A 178 0.04 -16.10 3.30
N SER A 179 -1.05 -16.84 3.11
CA SER A 179 -1.00 -18.13 2.42
C SER A 179 -0.53 -17.99 0.96
N GLN A 180 -1.02 -17.00 0.22
CA GLN A 180 -0.61 -16.72 -1.16
C GLN A 180 0.83 -16.23 -1.25
N MET A 181 1.30 -15.51 -0.23
CA MET A 181 2.70 -15.15 -0.06
C MET A 181 3.57 -16.31 0.41
N GLY A 182 3.05 -17.54 0.55
CA GLY A 182 3.85 -18.72 0.91
C GLY A 182 4.12 -18.89 2.40
N TYR A 183 3.50 -18.07 3.25
CA TYR A 183 3.59 -18.22 4.70
C TYR A 183 2.55 -19.24 5.23
N ASN A 184 3.00 -20.15 6.08
CA ASN A 184 2.12 -21.06 6.83
C ASN A 184 1.95 -20.56 8.28
N LEU A 185 1.16 -19.50 8.45
CA LEU A 185 0.92 -18.87 9.76
C LEU A 185 -0.40 -19.31 10.37
N SER A 186 -0.38 -19.59 11.68
CA SER A 186 -1.60 -19.97 12.39
C SER A 186 -2.63 -18.83 12.42
N PRO A 187 -3.93 -19.17 12.47
CA PRO A 187 -4.99 -18.18 12.64
C PRO A 187 -4.77 -17.28 13.88
N GLN A 188 -4.28 -17.85 14.98
CA GLN A 188 -3.99 -17.14 16.22
C GLN A 188 -2.89 -16.09 16.03
N PHE A 189 -1.84 -16.42 15.28
CA PHE A 189 -0.77 -15.46 14.98
C PHE A 189 -1.26 -14.34 14.06
N SER A 190 -2.08 -14.66 13.07
CA SER A 190 -2.68 -13.63 12.21
C SER A 190 -3.63 -12.71 12.98
N GLN A 191 -4.38 -13.25 13.94
CA GLN A 191 -5.24 -12.47 14.82
C GLN A 191 -4.42 -11.56 15.74
N LEU A 192 -3.26 -12.02 16.22
CA LEU A 192 -2.30 -11.20 16.96
C LEU A 192 -1.81 -10.02 16.10
N LEU A 193 -1.40 -10.26 14.85
CA LEU A 193 -0.98 -9.19 13.94
C LEU A 193 -2.11 -8.19 13.68
N LEU A 194 -3.32 -8.69 13.42
CA LEU A 194 -4.49 -7.84 13.24
C LEU A 194 -4.74 -6.97 14.48
N ALA A 195 -4.75 -7.56 15.68
CA ALA A 195 -4.97 -6.82 16.92
C ALA A 195 -3.88 -5.80 17.24
N ARG A 196 -2.65 -6.03 16.79
CA ARG A 196 -1.50 -5.14 17.02
C ARG A 196 -1.46 -3.95 16.06
N TYR A 197 -1.86 -4.16 14.79
CA TYR A 197 -1.66 -3.17 13.72
C TYR A 197 -2.96 -2.55 13.19
N SER A 198 -4.13 -3.09 13.52
CA SER A 198 -5.41 -2.43 13.19
C SER A 198 -5.75 -1.32 14.18
N GLN A 199 -6.58 -0.39 13.73
CA GLN A 199 -7.23 0.54 14.64
C GLN A 199 -8.29 -0.18 15.45
N ARG A 200 -8.37 0.16 16.74
CA ARG A 200 -9.36 -0.43 17.64
C ARG A 200 -10.76 -0.09 17.18
N SER A 201 -11.45 -1.07 16.62
CA SER A 201 -12.77 -0.91 16.02
C SER A 201 -13.57 -2.22 16.16
N PRO A 202 -14.91 -2.16 16.01
CA PRO A 202 -15.76 -3.36 16.05
C PRO A 202 -15.39 -4.38 14.95
N ASN A 203 -14.95 -3.87 13.80
CA ASN A 203 -14.54 -4.66 12.64
C ASN A 203 -13.09 -4.30 12.30
N PRO A 204 -12.09 -4.89 12.99
CA PRO A 204 -10.69 -4.56 12.79
C PRO A 204 -10.24 -4.93 11.39
N SER A 205 -9.63 -3.97 10.70
CA SER A 205 -9.01 -4.15 9.39
C SER A 205 -7.68 -3.40 9.30
N ILE A 206 -6.85 -3.81 8.34
CA ILE A 206 -5.49 -3.30 8.14
C ILE A 206 -5.51 -2.38 6.92
N GLN A 207 -5.01 -1.16 7.11
CA GLN A 207 -4.81 -0.20 6.02
C GLN A 207 -3.49 -0.49 5.28
N LEU A 208 -3.31 0.10 4.10
CA LEU A 208 -2.16 -0.14 3.24
C LEU A 208 -0.82 0.06 3.95
N ASP A 209 -0.65 1.17 4.65
CA ASP A 209 0.56 1.49 5.40
C ASP A 209 0.95 0.41 6.44
N ARG A 210 -0.05 -0.11 7.14
CA ARG A 210 0.10 -1.19 8.13
C ARG A 210 0.39 -2.52 7.47
N PHE A 211 -0.25 -2.79 6.34
CA PHE A 211 -0.01 -4.00 5.57
C PHE A 211 1.44 -4.05 5.06
N ILE A 212 1.94 -2.94 4.49
CA ILE A 212 3.33 -2.83 4.06
C ILE A 212 4.28 -3.07 5.24
N HIS A 213 4.03 -2.43 6.38
CA HIS A 213 4.85 -2.61 7.58
C HIS A 213 4.93 -4.09 8.00
N ILE A 214 3.78 -4.75 8.12
CA ILE A 214 3.73 -6.17 8.54
C ILE A 214 4.51 -7.04 7.55
N CYS A 215 4.30 -6.85 6.25
CA CYS A 215 4.97 -7.67 5.24
C CYS A 215 6.48 -7.49 5.24
N MET A 216 6.96 -6.24 5.37
CA MET A 216 8.40 -5.94 5.46
C MET A 216 9.03 -6.54 6.72
N GLN A 217 8.36 -6.45 7.87
CA GLN A 217 8.85 -7.04 9.11
C GLN A 217 8.85 -8.57 9.05
N LEU A 218 7.79 -9.19 8.52
CA LEU A 218 7.74 -10.63 8.33
C LEU A 218 8.84 -11.12 7.40
N GLN A 219 9.08 -10.42 6.30
CA GLN A 219 10.15 -10.76 5.36
C GLN A 219 11.52 -10.71 6.04
N SER A 220 11.85 -9.58 6.69
CA SER A 220 13.15 -9.42 7.37
C SER A 220 13.38 -10.50 8.45
N LEU A 221 12.35 -10.78 9.26
CA LEU A 221 12.40 -11.83 10.27
C LEU A 221 12.52 -13.24 9.66
N THR A 222 11.81 -13.50 8.57
CA THR A 222 11.84 -14.78 7.87
C THR A 222 13.21 -15.03 7.26
N ASP A 223 13.80 -14.03 6.61
CA ASP A 223 15.16 -14.14 6.04
C ASP A 223 16.18 -14.43 7.15
N SER A 224 16.07 -13.72 8.27
CA SER A 224 16.93 -13.92 9.44
C SER A 224 16.78 -15.33 10.05
N PHE A 225 15.54 -15.82 10.11
CA PHE A 225 15.26 -17.18 10.59
C PHE A 225 15.84 -18.23 9.63
N ARG A 226 15.70 -18.03 8.32
CA ARG A 226 16.19 -18.93 7.27
C ARG A 226 17.71 -19.06 7.25
N GLU A 227 18.42 -17.98 7.54
CA GLU A 227 19.88 -18.00 7.70
C GLU A 227 20.32 -18.94 8.82
N LYS A 228 19.46 -19.18 9.82
CA LYS A 228 19.73 -20.07 10.95
C LYS A 228 19.13 -21.46 10.76
N ASP A 229 17.98 -21.59 10.11
CA ASP A 229 17.31 -22.86 9.78
C ASP A 229 17.87 -23.50 8.51
N THR A 230 19.17 -23.80 8.52
CA THR A 230 19.87 -24.39 7.36
C THR A 230 19.31 -25.76 6.92
N ALA A 231 18.64 -26.46 7.84
CA ALA A 231 18.00 -27.74 7.58
C ALA A 231 16.54 -27.62 7.09
N LEU A 232 15.97 -26.41 7.07
CA LEU A 232 14.58 -26.12 6.67
C LEU A 232 13.55 -26.96 7.44
N VAL A 233 13.78 -27.18 8.73
CA VAL A 233 12.91 -27.99 9.60
C VAL A 233 11.87 -27.14 10.35
N GLY A 234 11.91 -25.81 10.19
CA GLY A 234 10.98 -24.88 10.83
C GLY A 234 11.25 -24.66 12.31
N ASN A 235 12.41 -25.09 12.82
CA ASN A 235 12.80 -24.94 14.22
C ASN A 235 14.29 -24.64 14.34
N VAL A 236 14.64 -23.60 15.11
CA VAL A 236 16.04 -23.19 15.33
C VAL A 236 16.31 -23.13 16.83
N ARG A 237 17.48 -23.61 17.24
CA ARG A 237 18.00 -23.41 18.61
C ARG A 237 19.00 -22.26 18.58
N LEU A 238 18.70 -21.19 19.30
CA LEU A 238 19.57 -20.00 19.42
C LEU A 238 20.06 -19.85 20.85
N SER A 239 21.30 -19.38 21.01
CA SER A 239 21.73 -18.78 22.28
C SER A 239 21.04 -17.43 22.47
N TYR A 240 21.03 -16.90 23.69
CA TYR A 240 20.43 -15.60 23.96
C TYR A 240 21.10 -14.47 23.16
N GLU A 241 22.44 -14.48 23.06
CA GLU A 241 23.18 -13.46 22.29
C GLU A 241 22.93 -13.60 20.78
N ASP A 242 22.82 -14.83 20.25
CA ASP A 242 22.47 -15.03 18.84
C ASP A 242 21.06 -14.52 18.54
N PHE A 243 20.11 -14.73 19.45
CA PHE A 243 18.76 -14.20 19.32
C PHE A 243 18.77 -12.66 19.31
N LEU A 244 19.45 -12.03 20.27
CA LEU A 244 19.56 -10.56 20.31
C LEU A 244 20.25 -10.01 19.06
N THR A 245 21.34 -10.62 18.62
CA THR A 245 22.08 -10.21 17.42
C THR A 245 21.21 -10.32 16.17
N MET A 246 20.43 -11.41 16.05
CA MET A 246 19.47 -11.61 14.96
C MET A 246 18.42 -10.50 14.92
N VAL A 247 17.83 -10.16 16.07
CA VAL A 247 16.78 -9.13 16.15
C VAL A 247 17.36 -7.74 15.88
N VAL A 248 18.47 -7.38 16.52
CA VAL A 248 19.07 -6.04 16.43
C VAL A 248 19.57 -5.73 15.03
N THR A 249 20.15 -6.70 14.32
CA THR A 249 20.73 -6.45 12.99
C THR A 249 19.67 -6.26 11.90
N ARG A 250 18.44 -6.71 12.14
CA ARG A 250 17.41 -6.89 11.10
C ARG A 250 16.10 -6.17 11.38
N MET A 251 15.89 -5.72 12.62
CA MET A 251 14.68 -4.99 13.05
C MET A 251 14.94 -3.54 13.49
N LEU A 252 16.19 -3.09 13.58
CA LEU A 252 16.60 -1.72 13.91
C LEU A 252 17.41 -1.12 12.74
#